data_AF-A0A6L9IM29-F1
#
_entry.id   AF-A0A6L9IM29-F1
#
_cell.length_a   1.000
_cell.length_b   1.000
_cell.length_c   1.000
_cell.angle_alpha   90.00
_cell.angle_beta   90.00
_cell.angle_gamma   90.00
#
_symmetry.space_group_name_H-M   'P 1'
#
loop_
_entity.id
_entity.type
_entity.pdbx_description
1 polymer ?
#
loop_
_entity_poly.entity_id
_entity_poly.type
_entity_poly.pdbx_seq_one_letter_code
_entity_poly.pdbx_strand_id
1 'polypeptide(L)'
;MSFLKLERFFGGSAPARQQTSINEFYQTLLPEDVRYALSYRGARLGKSELFSLVHGYPHEVVYLLVKALAGTGEPQRQYLEAVTQLFSTPYQVDDLRALLQAYITALPDDVSITGTKLAQVSRAGSSRWQGQFRTLIENCYANDNHALPCIIAYTPMIAYQHFVDVYKQNPKVKLSLLVPEWMLDEENEQMGYEITLGDSPSVQVQTKSNCIYGQWTCMKTACAMQHRYCKTAIFIDDTIHTGKTANKLRSFWMSDYGLQIPDSRIRVLTDLREN
;
A
#
# COMPACT_ATOMS: atom_id res chain seq x y z
N MET A 1 10.58 55.72 45.79
CA MET A 1 9.23 55.55 45.21
C MET A 1 9.29 55.94 43.74
N SER A 2 9.09 55.01 42.81
CA SER A 2 8.31 55.20 41.57
C SER A 2 8.59 54.07 40.56
N PHE A 3 7.58 53.21 40.41
CA PHE A 3 7.09 52.51 39.23
C PHE A 3 8.00 52.23 38.02
N LEU A 4 8.30 50.94 37.87
CA LEU A 4 8.43 50.24 36.58
C LEU A 4 7.16 50.42 35.73
N LYS A 5 7.32 50.77 34.45
CA LYS A 5 6.26 50.69 33.44
C LYS A 5 6.67 49.70 32.34
N LEU A 6 5.94 48.58 32.31
CA LEU A 6 5.76 47.72 31.14
C LEU A 6 5.13 48.51 29.99
N GLU A 7 5.68 48.37 28.78
CA GLU A 7 4.88 48.30 27.56
C GLU A 7 5.41 47.19 26.64
N ARG A 8 4.67 46.09 26.60
CA ARG A 8 4.59 45.19 25.43
C ARG A 8 3.58 45.81 24.49
N PHE A 9 3.81 45.83 23.17
CA PHE A 9 2.73 45.61 22.20
C PHE A 9 3.28 45.08 20.85
N PHE A 10 3.10 43.77 20.67
CA PHE A 10 2.86 43.03 19.42
C PHE A 10 3.40 43.56 18.08
N GLY A 11 4.61 43.12 17.70
CA GLY A 11 5.09 43.06 16.32
C GLY A 11 5.04 41.64 15.78
N GLY A 12 3.86 41.01 15.78
CA GLY A 12 3.66 39.70 15.15
C GLY A 12 3.38 39.88 13.66
N SER A 13 4.41 39.81 12.83
CA SER A 13 4.24 39.69 11.38
C SER A 13 3.47 38.41 11.08
N ALA A 14 2.23 38.56 10.59
CA ALA A 14 1.45 37.46 10.06
C ALA A 14 2.25 36.73 8.96
N PRO A 15 2.32 35.39 8.95
CA PRO A 15 3.02 34.67 7.90
C PRO A 15 2.37 35.01 6.55
N ALA A 16 3.20 35.43 5.60
CA ALA A 16 2.77 35.69 4.24
C ALA A 16 2.05 34.45 3.69
N ARG A 17 0.76 34.58 3.37
CA ARG A 17 0.03 33.57 2.59
C ARG A 17 0.74 33.45 1.25
N GLN A 18 1.53 32.40 1.07
CA GLN A 18 2.07 32.04 -0.23
C GLN A 18 0.89 31.90 -1.19
N GLN A 19 0.86 32.74 -2.22
CA GLN A 19 -0.04 32.58 -3.35
C GLN A 19 0.40 31.32 -4.09
N THR A 20 -0.23 30.18 -3.77
CA THR A 20 -0.18 29.00 -4.62
C THR A 20 -0.66 29.41 -6.00
N SER A 21 0.16 29.19 -7.02
CA SER A 21 -0.22 29.52 -8.39
C SER A 21 -1.49 28.75 -8.76
N ILE A 22 -2.35 29.31 -9.60
CA ILE A 22 -3.60 28.67 -10.05
C ILE A 22 -3.31 27.25 -10.60
N ASN A 23 -2.15 27.07 -11.24
CA ASN A 23 -1.68 25.77 -11.74
C ASN A 23 -1.38 24.76 -10.62
N GLU A 24 -0.80 25.18 -9.50
CA GLU A 24 -0.56 24.31 -8.34
C GLU A 24 -1.89 23.91 -7.66
N PHE A 25 -2.90 24.77 -7.67
CA PHE A 25 -4.22 24.43 -7.13
C PHE A 25 -4.92 23.34 -7.97
N TYR A 26 -4.93 23.48 -9.31
CA TYR A 26 -5.54 22.46 -10.18
C TYR A 26 -4.80 21.11 -10.18
N GLN A 27 -3.50 21.10 -9.87
CA GLN A 27 -2.74 19.87 -9.66
C GLN A 27 -3.19 19.08 -8.43
N THR A 28 -3.94 19.68 -7.50
CA THR A 28 -4.50 18.97 -6.32
C THR A 28 -5.86 18.32 -6.58
N LEU A 29 -6.50 18.63 -7.72
CA LEU A 29 -7.79 18.08 -8.09
C LEU A 29 -7.61 16.89 -9.03
N LEU A 30 -8.40 15.83 -8.81
CA LEU A 30 -8.43 14.72 -9.76
C LEU A 30 -8.87 15.22 -11.15
N PRO A 31 -8.34 14.65 -12.24
CA PRO A 31 -8.77 14.94 -13.60
C PRO A 31 -10.29 14.82 -13.77
N GLU A 32 -10.87 15.61 -14.67
CA GLU A 32 -12.32 15.71 -14.84
C GLU A 32 -12.98 14.38 -15.19
N ASP A 33 -12.39 13.63 -16.11
CA ASP A 33 -12.82 12.29 -16.53
C ASP A 33 -12.83 11.30 -15.36
N VAL A 34 -11.82 11.36 -14.50
CA VAL A 34 -11.72 10.57 -13.26
C VAL A 34 -12.81 10.99 -12.28
N ARG A 35 -13.00 12.30 -12.03
CA ARG A 35 -14.06 12.81 -11.14
C ARG A 35 -15.45 12.40 -11.63
N TYR A 36 -15.68 12.47 -12.94
CA TYR A 36 -16.91 12.04 -13.58
C TYR A 36 -17.13 10.53 -13.37
N ALA A 37 -16.11 9.70 -13.60
CA ALA A 37 -16.19 8.26 -13.37
C ALA A 37 -16.53 7.92 -11.91
N LEU A 38 -15.86 8.58 -10.96
CA LEU A 38 -16.09 8.42 -9.52
C LEU A 38 -17.51 8.79 -9.10
N SER A 39 -18.13 9.78 -9.75
CA SER A 39 -19.44 10.31 -9.38
C SER A 39 -20.60 9.60 -10.08
N TYR A 40 -20.43 9.19 -11.35
CA TYR A 40 -21.54 8.79 -12.21
C TYR A 40 -21.42 7.40 -12.83
N ARG A 41 -20.22 6.78 -12.87
CA ARG A 41 -20.00 5.45 -13.47
C ARG A 41 -19.82 4.35 -12.42
N GLY A 42 -20.54 4.43 -11.30
CA GLY A 42 -20.38 3.47 -10.18
C GLY A 42 -18.95 3.41 -9.65
N ALA A 43 -18.21 4.52 -9.78
CA ALA A 43 -16.78 4.62 -9.50
C ALA A 43 -15.91 3.61 -10.27
N ARG A 44 -16.28 3.24 -11.49
CA ARG A 44 -15.50 2.37 -12.37
C ARG A 44 -14.49 3.19 -13.18
N LEU A 45 -13.21 2.82 -13.09
CA LEU A 45 -12.11 3.43 -13.82
C LEU A 45 -11.56 2.41 -14.83
N GLY A 46 -11.38 2.82 -16.08
CA GLY A 46 -10.73 2.05 -17.14
C GLY A 46 -9.41 2.70 -17.57
N LYS A 47 -8.87 2.27 -18.71
CA LYS A 47 -7.58 2.76 -19.23
C LYS A 47 -7.49 4.28 -19.37
N SER A 48 -8.53 4.92 -19.91
CA SER A 48 -8.55 6.38 -20.13
C SER A 48 -8.34 7.13 -18.82
N GLU A 49 -9.05 6.74 -17.77
CA GLU A 49 -8.92 7.38 -16.46
C GLU A 49 -7.54 7.10 -15.82
N LEU A 50 -6.96 5.91 -16.05
CA LEU A 50 -5.61 5.61 -15.59
C LEU A 50 -4.56 6.49 -16.29
N PHE A 51 -4.65 6.67 -17.61
CA PHE A 51 -3.76 7.55 -18.35
C PHE A 51 -3.81 8.99 -17.84
N SER A 52 -5.02 9.51 -17.58
CA SER A 52 -5.20 10.87 -17.05
C SER A 52 -4.56 11.07 -15.67
N LEU A 53 -4.40 10.01 -14.89
CA LEU A 53 -3.80 10.06 -13.55
C LEU A 53 -2.27 10.00 -13.56
N VAL A 54 -1.62 9.43 -14.59
CA VAL A 54 -0.17 9.14 -14.58
C VAL A 54 0.68 10.37 -14.22
N HIS A 55 0.36 11.53 -14.78
CA HIS A 55 1.21 12.71 -14.62
C HIS A 55 1.09 13.36 -13.23
N GLY A 56 -0.12 13.43 -12.67
CA GLY A 56 -0.37 14.11 -11.40
C GLY A 56 -0.40 13.17 -10.18
N TYR A 57 -0.70 11.89 -10.40
CA TYR A 57 -1.00 10.90 -9.36
C TYR A 57 -0.34 9.54 -9.62
N PRO A 58 0.97 9.47 -9.92
CA PRO A 58 1.63 8.23 -10.32
C PRO A 58 1.57 7.14 -9.24
N HIS A 59 1.62 7.50 -7.96
CA HIS A 59 1.54 6.55 -6.86
C HIS A 59 0.14 5.94 -6.68
N GLU A 60 -0.91 6.72 -6.93
CA GLU A 60 -2.28 6.20 -7.00
C GLU A 60 -2.43 5.24 -8.17
N VAL A 61 -1.83 5.55 -9.32
CA VAL A 61 -1.81 4.64 -10.47
C VAL A 61 -1.08 3.35 -10.11
N VAL A 62 -0.03 3.41 -9.28
CA VAL A 62 0.64 2.19 -8.80
C VAL A 62 -0.36 1.24 -8.15
N TYR A 63 -1.12 1.75 -7.18
CA TYR A 63 -2.18 1.03 -6.50
C TYR A 63 -3.27 0.52 -7.46
N LEU A 64 -3.74 1.39 -8.36
CA LEU A 64 -4.82 1.06 -9.29
C LEU A 64 -4.42 -0.04 -10.28
N LEU A 65 -3.17 -0.06 -10.76
CA LEU A 65 -2.66 -1.11 -11.63
C LEU A 65 -2.52 -2.46 -10.90
N VAL A 66 -2.05 -2.47 -9.64
CA VAL A 66 -2.08 -3.73 -8.84
C VAL A 66 -3.50 -4.27 -8.80
N LYS A 67 -4.49 -3.41 -8.57
CA LYS A 67 -5.89 -3.80 -8.51
C LYS A 67 -6.46 -4.24 -9.87
N ALA A 68 -6.05 -3.60 -10.96
CA ALA A 68 -6.48 -3.94 -12.31
C ALA A 68 -5.99 -5.33 -12.74
N LEU A 69 -4.82 -5.72 -12.25
CA LEU A 69 -4.18 -7.00 -12.53
C LEU A 69 -4.56 -8.10 -11.52
N ALA A 70 -5.48 -7.85 -10.57
CA ALA A 70 -5.80 -8.74 -9.44
C ALA A 70 -6.43 -10.11 -9.81
N GLY A 71 -6.66 -10.39 -11.09
CA GLY A 71 -7.10 -11.70 -11.59
C GLY A 71 -6.10 -12.37 -12.53
N THR A 72 -4.93 -11.76 -12.76
CA THR A 72 -3.93 -12.22 -13.72
C THR A 72 -2.60 -12.39 -12.99
N GLY A 73 -2.40 -13.57 -12.39
CA GLY A 73 -1.32 -13.81 -11.43
C GLY A 73 0.08 -13.46 -11.97
N GLU A 74 0.43 -13.92 -13.18
CA GLU A 74 1.73 -13.65 -13.78
C GLU A 74 1.90 -12.18 -14.23
N PRO A 75 0.94 -11.53 -14.94
CA PRO A 75 1.04 -10.10 -15.24
C PRO A 75 1.15 -9.22 -13.99
N GLN A 76 0.41 -9.53 -12.92
CA GLN A 76 0.53 -8.80 -11.66
C GLN A 76 1.90 -9.01 -11.00
N ARG A 77 2.46 -10.23 -11.06
CA ARG A 77 3.83 -10.54 -10.59
C ARG A 77 4.87 -9.68 -11.31
N GLN A 78 4.84 -9.67 -12.64
CA GLN A 78 5.76 -8.90 -13.48
C GLN A 78 5.68 -7.41 -13.19
N TYR A 79 4.46 -6.90 -13.01
CA TYR A 79 4.24 -5.51 -12.64
C TYR A 79 4.84 -5.17 -11.27
N LEU A 80 4.58 -5.99 -10.25
CA LEU A 80 5.16 -5.82 -8.91
C LEU A 80 6.69 -5.86 -8.97
N GLU A 81 7.27 -6.78 -9.74
CA GLU A 81 8.71 -6.88 -9.93
C GLU A 81 9.31 -5.62 -10.57
N ALA A 82 8.70 -5.14 -11.66
CA ALA A 82 9.17 -3.95 -12.35
C ALA A 82 9.10 -2.68 -11.47
N VAL A 83 8.00 -2.49 -10.73
CA VAL A 83 7.86 -1.36 -9.79
C VAL A 83 8.86 -1.50 -8.63
N THR A 84 9.06 -2.72 -8.11
CA THR A 84 10.03 -2.96 -7.03
C THR A 84 11.45 -2.68 -7.49
N GLN A 85 11.82 -3.12 -8.70
CA GLN A 85 13.12 -2.84 -9.31
C GLN A 85 13.36 -1.34 -9.41
N LEU A 86 12.36 -0.61 -9.93
CA LEU A 86 12.45 0.83 -10.09
C LEU A 86 12.66 1.54 -8.75
N PHE A 87 11.85 1.22 -7.74
CA PHE A 87 11.96 1.79 -6.38
C PHE A 87 13.21 1.34 -5.64
N SER A 88 13.85 0.25 -6.06
CA SER A 88 15.11 -0.22 -5.48
C SER A 88 16.33 0.51 -6.03
N THR A 89 16.17 1.43 -6.98
CA THR A 89 17.27 2.23 -7.54
C THR A 89 16.96 3.73 -7.40
N PRO A 90 17.97 4.62 -7.42
CA PRO A 90 17.72 6.04 -7.64
C PRO A 90 16.98 6.21 -8.99
N TYR A 91 15.71 6.60 -8.94
CA TYR A 91 14.87 6.77 -10.12
C TYR A 91 14.33 8.20 -10.20
N GLN A 92 13.98 8.63 -11.40
CA GLN A 92 13.26 9.88 -11.62
C GLN A 92 11.77 9.59 -11.77
N VAL A 93 10.91 10.53 -11.33
CA VAL A 93 9.46 10.33 -11.41
C VAL A 93 8.97 10.03 -12.83
N ASP A 94 9.69 10.50 -13.86
CA ASP A 94 9.39 10.21 -15.26
C ASP A 94 9.64 8.74 -15.65
N ASP A 95 10.59 8.06 -15.00
CA ASP A 95 10.80 6.62 -15.18
C ASP A 95 9.58 5.84 -14.67
N LEU A 96 9.02 6.25 -13.53
CA LEU A 96 7.79 5.68 -13.00
C LEU A 96 6.62 5.94 -13.96
N ARG A 97 6.46 7.17 -14.45
CA ARG A 97 5.40 7.51 -15.40
C ARG A 97 5.49 6.67 -16.67
N ALA A 98 6.68 6.50 -17.23
CA ALA A 98 6.91 5.68 -18.41
C ALA A 98 6.56 4.21 -18.16
N LEU A 99 6.98 3.65 -17.02
CA LEU A 99 6.62 2.30 -16.59
C LEU A 99 5.09 2.12 -16.50
N LEU A 100 4.41 3.05 -15.83
CA LEU A 100 2.96 3.01 -15.66
C LEU A 100 2.23 3.08 -17.01
N GLN A 101 2.65 3.96 -17.92
CA GLN A 101 2.08 4.07 -19.27
C GLN A 101 2.22 2.77 -20.06
N ALA A 102 3.37 2.10 -19.98
CA ALA A 102 3.59 0.83 -20.65
C ALA A 102 2.59 -0.24 -20.16
N TYR A 103 2.40 -0.35 -18.85
CA TYR A 103 1.44 -1.30 -18.27
C TYR A 103 -0.02 -0.93 -18.57
N ILE A 104 -0.39 0.35 -18.52
CA ILE A 104 -1.75 0.79 -18.89
C ILE A 104 -2.05 0.46 -20.36
N THR A 105 -1.07 0.65 -21.25
CA THR A 105 -1.22 0.33 -22.68
C THR A 105 -1.48 -1.16 -22.89
N ALA A 106 -0.77 -2.01 -22.14
CA ALA A 106 -0.86 -3.47 -22.23
C ALA A 106 -2.11 -4.07 -21.58
N LEU A 107 -2.87 -3.32 -20.77
CA LEU A 107 -4.12 -3.82 -20.21
C LEU A 107 -5.12 -4.21 -21.34
N PRO A 108 -6.06 -5.12 -21.11
CA PRO A 108 -7.23 -5.26 -21.98
C PRO A 108 -8.17 -4.05 -21.88
N ASP A 109 -8.92 -3.75 -22.95
CA ASP A 109 -9.82 -2.57 -22.99
C ASP A 109 -11.06 -2.72 -22.10
N ASP A 110 -11.45 -3.96 -21.77
CA ASP A 110 -12.59 -4.29 -20.92
C ASP A 110 -12.25 -4.30 -19.42
N VAL A 111 -10.97 -4.15 -19.05
CA VAL A 111 -10.57 -4.08 -17.64
C VAL A 111 -11.12 -2.80 -17.00
N SER A 112 -11.88 -3.00 -15.92
CA SER A 112 -12.44 -1.90 -15.14
C SER A 112 -12.41 -2.17 -13.64
N ILE A 113 -11.84 -1.22 -12.90
CA ILE A 113 -11.65 -1.31 -11.44
C ILE A 113 -12.52 -0.31 -10.69
N THR A 114 -12.93 -0.68 -9.48
CA THR A 114 -13.63 0.24 -8.59
C THR A 114 -12.66 1.22 -7.91
N GLY A 115 -12.79 2.51 -8.18
CA GLY A 115 -11.96 3.61 -7.68
C GLY A 115 -12.46 4.29 -6.40
N THR A 116 -13.43 3.73 -5.66
CA THR A 116 -13.98 4.39 -4.45
C THR A 116 -12.92 4.79 -3.42
N LYS A 117 -11.86 4.00 -3.24
CA LYS A 117 -10.74 4.37 -2.36
C LYS A 117 -9.87 5.51 -2.90
N LEU A 118 -9.78 5.68 -4.22
CA LEU A 118 -9.08 6.83 -4.81
C LEU A 118 -9.73 8.15 -4.39
N ALA A 119 -11.07 8.19 -4.36
CA ALA A 119 -11.80 9.36 -3.89
C ALA A 119 -11.50 9.70 -2.42
N GLN A 120 -11.33 8.67 -1.58
CA GLN A 120 -10.96 8.85 -0.16
C GLN A 120 -9.53 9.37 -0.02
N VAL A 121 -8.60 8.80 -0.80
CA VAL A 121 -7.19 9.23 -0.82
C VAL A 121 -7.06 10.67 -1.28
N SER A 122 -7.71 11.02 -2.38
CA SER A 122 -7.69 12.38 -2.94
C SER A 122 -8.22 13.42 -1.94
N ARG A 123 -9.32 13.14 -1.22
CA ARG A 123 -9.89 14.09 -0.24
C ARG A 123 -8.97 14.35 0.95
N ALA A 124 -8.22 13.34 1.39
CA ALA A 124 -7.31 13.47 2.53
C ALA A 124 -5.90 13.95 2.12
N GLY A 125 -5.59 13.92 0.82
CA GLY A 125 -4.30 14.28 0.23
C GLY A 125 -3.34 13.11 0.14
N SER A 126 -2.86 12.82 -1.08
CA SER A 126 -1.92 11.71 -1.36
C SER A 126 -0.70 11.70 -0.45
N SER A 127 -0.05 12.86 -0.30
CA SER A 127 1.16 13.00 0.52
C SER A 127 0.92 12.67 1.99
N ARG A 128 -0.28 12.98 2.51
CA ARG A 128 -0.68 12.63 3.88
C ARG A 128 -0.74 11.11 4.04
N TRP A 129 -1.35 10.41 3.08
CA TRP A 129 -1.42 8.95 3.08
C TRP A 129 -0.05 8.30 2.99
N GLN A 130 0.80 8.77 2.09
CA GLN A 130 2.17 8.28 1.94
C GLN A 130 2.96 8.44 3.26
N GLY A 131 2.90 9.63 3.87
CA GLY A 131 3.57 9.89 5.16
C GLY A 131 3.05 9.02 6.31
N GLN A 132 1.75 8.73 6.35
CA GLN A 132 1.16 7.86 7.38
C GLN A 132 1.57 6.41 7.21
N PHE A 133 1.56 5.88 5.99
CA PHE A 133 2.07 4.52 5.74
C PHE A 133 3.55 4.42 6.07
N ARG A 134 4.36 5.42 5.68
CA ARG A 134 5.77 5.49 6.08
C ARG A 134 5.95 5.41 7.59
N THR A 135 5.26 6.29 8.33
CA THR A 135 5.30 6.32 9.80
C THR A 135 4.86 4.97 10.40
N LEU A 136 3.82 4.36 9.85
CA LEU A 136 3.32 3.06 10.29
C LEU A 136 4.41 1.98 10.12
N ILE A 137 5.08 1.93 8.98
CA ILE A 137 6.13 0.93 8.69
C ILE A 137 7.35 1.17 9.59
N GLU A 138 7.81 2.42 9.72
CA GLU A 138 8.93 2.79 10.60
C GLU A 138 8.64 2.40 12.07
N ASN A 139 7.42 2.68 12.55
CA ASN A 139 6.98 2.29 13.89
C ASN A 139 6.87 0.77 14.08
N CYS A 140 6.53 0.02 13.03
CA CYS A 140 6.52 -1.43 13.10
C CYS A 140 7.90 -1.98 13.46
N TYR A 141 8.97 -1.38 12.93
CA TYR A 141 10.35 -1.75 13.24
C TYR A 141 10.85 -1.21 14.57
N ALA A 142 10.58 0.06 14.87
CA ALA A 142 11.01 0.65 16.13
C ALA A 142 10.49 -0.13 17.35
N ASN A 143 9.30 -0.73 17.23
CA ASN A 143 8.70 -1.56 18.27
C ASN A 143 9.14 -3.04 18.24
N ASP A 144 9.54 -3.56 17.09
CA ASP A 144 9.91 -4.97 16.89
C ASP A 144 10.94 -5.10 15.74
N ASN A 145 12.22 -5.22 16.07
CA ASN A 145 13.31 -5.37 15.07
C ASN A 145 13.21 -6.66 14.24
N HIS A 146 12.32 -7.59 14.61
CA HIS A 146 12.04 -8.79 13.85
C HIS A 146 10.77 -8.68 13.01
N ALA A 147 10.05 -7.55 13.05
CA ALA A 147 8.83 -7.33 12.29
C ALA A 147 8.98 -7.67 10.80
N LEU A 148 7.97 -8.36 10.26
CA LEU A 148 7.82 -8.70 8.85
C LEU A 148 6.47 -8.15 8.38
N PRO A 149 6.42 -6.88 7.96
CA PRO A 149 5.28 -6.29 7.28
C PRO A 149 4.77 -7.14 6.12
N CYS A 150 3.47 -7.41 6.16
CA CYS A 150 2.71 -8.16 5.18
C CYS A 150 1.58 -7.24 4.68
N ILE A 151 1.64 -6.81 3.43
CA ILE A 151 0.58 -6.01 2.83
C ILE A 151 -0.59 -6.97 2.54
N ILE A 152 -1.79 -6.69 3.05
CA ILE A 152 -2.96 -7.57 2.83
C ILE A 152 -4.08 -6.90 2.03
N ALA A 153 -3.89 -5.64 1.67
CA ALA A 153 -4.83 -4.84 0.89
C ALA A 153 -4.08 -4.05 -0.19
N TYR A 154 -4.81 -3.52 -1.18
CA TYR A 154 -4.18 -2.83 -2.30
C TYR A 154 -3.81 -1.36 -2.01
N THR A 155 -4.53 -0.61 -1.18
CA THR A 155 -4.23 0.84 -0.98
C THR A 155 -2.87 1.14 -0.36
N PRO A 156 -2.28 0.30 0.53
CA PRO A 156 -0.90 0.49 0.98
C PRO A 156 0.10 0.60 -0.19
N MET A 157 -0.23 0.08 -1.38
CA MET A 157 0.61 0.21 -2.57
C MET A 157 0.78 1.66 -3.05
N ILE A 158 -0.06 2.61 -2.61
CA ILE A 158 0.18 4.05 -2.84
C ILE A 158 1.51 4.48 -2.20
N ALA A 159 1.86 3.90 -1.06
CA ALA A 159 3.10 4.18 -0.35
C ALA A 159 4.18 3.12 -0.63
N TYR A 160 4.06 2.32 -1.70
CA TYR A 160 4.92 1.15 -1.91
C TYR A 160 6.41 1.47 -1.93
N GLN A 161 6.79 2.64 -2.47
CA GLN A 161 8.17 3.13 -2.42
C GLN A 161 8.72 3.17 -1.00
N HIS A 162 7.93 3.64 -0.02
CA HIS A 162 8.38 3.70 1.38
C HIS A 162 8.57 2.31 2.00
N PHE A 163 7.79 1.31 1.57
CA PHE A 163 8.05 -0.07 1.97
C PHE A 163 9.40 -0.55 1.44
N VAL A 164 9.70 -0.30 0.16
CA VAL A 164 11.00 -0.67 -0.43
C VAL A 164 12.15 0.07 0.25
N ASP A 165 12.04 1.38 0.46
CA ASP A 165 13.09 2.22 1.06
C ASP A 165 13.43 1.79 2.48
N VAL A 166 12.42 1.65 3.35
CA VAL A 166 12.64 1.26 4.74
C VAL A 166 13.28 -0.13 4.81
N TYR A 167 12.88 -1.05 3.94
CA TYR A 167 13.42 -2.40 3.97
C TYR A 167 14.84 -2.50 3.44
N LYS A 168 15.21 -1.72 2.43
CA LYS A 168 16.61 -1.70 1.96
C LYS A 168 17.58 -1.17 3.03
N GLN A 169 17.11 -0.27 3.88
CA GLN A 169 17.91 0.33 4.96
C GLN A 169 18.03 -0.57 6.19
N ASN A 170 17.10 -1.51 6.37
CA ASN A 170 17.16 -2.53 7.39
C ASN A 170 17.77 -3.81 6.78
N PRO A 171 18.47 -4.69 7.53
CA PRO A 171 19.00 -5.95 6.98
C PRO A 171 17.90 -6.98 6.63
N LYS A 172 16.69 -6.52 6.31
CA LYS A 172 15.52 -7.32 5.96
C LYS A 172 15.33 -7.25 4.45
N VAL A 173 15.45 -8.40 3.81
CA VAL A 173 15.34 -8.49 2.35
C VAL A 173 13.96 -8.97 1.88
N LYS A 174 12.95 -9.14 2.75
CA LYS A 174 11.67 -9.77 2.38
C LYS A 174 10.42 -8.96 2.73
N LEU A 175 9.65 -8.60 1.71
CA LEU A 175 8.28 -8.08 1.80
C LEU A 175 7.30 -9.17 1.34
N SER A 176 6.09 -9.18 1.91
CA SER A 176 5.02 -10.09 1.46
C SER A 176 3.77 -9.30 1.11
N LEU A 177 3.14 -9.65 -0.01
CA LEU A 177 1.80 -9.20 -0.38
C LEU A 177 0.88 -10.41 -0.35
N LEU A 178 -0.08 -10.45 0.57
CA LEU A 178 -1.08 -11.50 0.66
C LEU A 178 -2.35 -11.07 -0.06
N VAL A 179 -2.95 -12.00 -0.80
CA VAL A 179 -4.21 -11.78 -1.54
C VAL A 179 -5.29 -12.65 -0.90
N PRO A 180 -6.09 -12.12 0.04
CA PRO A 180 -7.02 -12.93 0.84
C PRO A 180 -8.00 -13.76 0.02
N GLU A 181 -8.37 -13.31 -1.18
CA GLU A 181 -9.21 -14.06 -2.10
C GLU A 181 -8.57 -15.38 -2.54
N TRP A 182 -7.26 -15.39 -2.85
CA TRP A 182 -6.55 -16.60 -3.28
C TRP A 182 -6.33 -17.56 -2.10
N MET A 183 -6.16 -17.00 -0.92
CA MET A 183 -6.02 -17.78 0.31
C MET A 183 -7.25 -18.65 0.57
N LEU A 184 -8.44 -18.10 0.34
CA LEU A 184 -9.72 -18.79 0.55
C LEU A 184 -10.15 -19.68 -0.64
N ASP A 185 -9.45 -19.61 -1.77
CA ASP A 185 -9.78 -20.39 -2.97
C ASP A 185 -9.26 -21.84 -2.84
N GLU A 186 -10.13 -22.82 -2.66
CA GLU A 186 -9.73 -24.22 -2.48
C GLU A 186 -9.08 -24.85 -3.72
N GLU A 187 -9.35 -24.32 -4.91
CA GLU A 187 -8.81 -24.86 -6.18
C GLU A 187 -7.43 -24.27 -6.49
N ASN A 188 -7.19 -23.01 -6.09
CA ASN A 188 -5.93 -22.33 -6.30
C ASN A 188 -4.99 -22.51 -5.09
N GLU A 189 -3.83 -23.12 -5.30
CA GLU A 189 -2.81 -23.28 -4.26
C GLU A 189 -2.02 -21.98 -3.97
N GLN A 190 -2.43 -20.84 -4.49
CA GLN A 190 -1.75 -19.55 -4.32
C GLN A 190 -2.24 -18.79 -3.07
N MET A 191 -1.39 -17.90 -2.54
CA MET A 191 -1.75 -17.03 -1.42
C MET A 191 -1.34 -15.56 -1.59
N GLY A 192 -0.42 -15.29 -2.52
CA GLY A 192 0.09 -13.94 -2.75
C GLY A 192 1.49 -13.97 -3.35
N TYR A 193 2.34 -13.04 -2.91
CA TYR A 193 3.66 -12.79 -3.46
C TYR A 193 4.72 -12.61 -2.38
N GLU A 194 5.90 -13.17 -2.62
CA GLU A 194 7.14 -12.85 -1.92
C GLU A 194 7.93 -11.86 -2.76
N ILE A 195 8.33 -10.76 -2.16
CA ILE A 195 9.19 -9.75 -2.77
C ILE A 195 10.54 -9.81 -2.04
N THR A 196 11.59 -10.20 -2.75
CA THR A 196 12.96 -10.18 -2.22
C THR A 196 13.69 -8.94 -2.70
N LEU A 197 14.15 -8.09 -1.78
CA LEU A 197 14.81 -6.80 -2.00
C LEU A 197 16.36 -6.92 -1.96
N GLY A 198 16.92 -7.88 -2.71
CA GLY A 198 18.37 -8.00 -2.87
C GLY A 198 18.95 -7.00 -3.87
N ASP A 199 20.21 -7.20 -4.28
CA ASP A 199 20.85 -6.40 -5.35
C ASP A 199 20.06 -6.47 -6.67
N SER A 200 19.38 -7.59 -6.89
CA SER A 200 18.39 -7.78 -7.95
C SER A 200 17.05 -8.16 -7.32
N PRO A 201 16.15 -7.18 -7.11
CA PRO A 201 14.82 -7.45 -6.63
C PRO A 201 14.10 -8.51 -7.46
N SER A 202 13.39 -9.41 -6.78
CA SER A 202 12.59 -10.44 -7.45
C SER A 202 11.25 -10.62 -6.77
N VAL A 203 10.25 -10.99 -7.58
CA VAL A 203 8.90 -11.28 -7.09
C VAL A 203 8.49 -12.68 -7.49
N GLN A 204 8.13 -13.49 -6.49
CA GLN A 204 7.71 -14.87 -6.65
C GLN A 204 6.29 -15.05 -6.17
N VAL A 205 5.51 -15.88 -6.87
CA VAL A 205 4.19 -16.30 -6.40
C VAL A 205 4.37 -17.20 -5.19
N GLN A 206 3.71 -16.87 -4.09
CA GLN A 206 3.67 -17.70 -2.89
C GLN A 206 2.52 -18.70 -3.00
N THR A 207 2.83 -19.97 -2.73
CA THR A 207 1.84 -21.04 -2.60
C THR A 207 1.54 -21.34 -1.14
N LYS A 208 0.34 -21.86 -0.86
CA LYS A 208 -0.09 -22.31 0.47
C LYS A 208 0.84 -23.38 1.04
N SER A 209 1.33 -24.27 0.17
CA SER A 209 2.21 -25.40 0.49
C SER A 209 3.67 -25.03 0.78
N ASN A 210 4.15 -23.91 0.22
CA ASN A 210 5.51 -23.39 0.45
C ASN A 210 5.55 -22.27 1.50
N CYS A 211 4.44 -22.09 2.22
CA CYS A 211 4.16 -21.08 3.25
C CYS A 211 5.35 -20.20 3.60
N ILE A 212 5.30 -18.91 3.22
CA ILE A 212 6.06 -17.68 3.53
C ILE A 212 7.52 -17.80 4.05
N TYR A 213 7.90 -18.85 4.79
CA TYR A 213 9.24 -19.13 5.31
C TYR A 213 9.65 -20.64 5.35
N GLY A 214 8.98 -21.58 4.64
CA GLY A 214 9.45 -22.99 4.51
C GLY A 214 8.45 -24.04 3.94
N GLN A 215 8.95 -25.25 3.65
CA GLN A 215 8.14 -26.37 3.11
C GLN A 215 7.25 -27.03 4.17
N TRP A 216 5.97 -27.23 3.84
CA TRP A 216 4.92 -27.62 4.78
C TRP A 216 4.68 -29.13 4.91
N THR A 217 5.23 -29.94 4.00
CA THR A 217 4.98 -31.39 3.88
C THR A 217 5.35 -32.23 5.12
N CYS A 218 5.99 -31.64 6.15
CA CYS A 218 6.40 -32.35 7.36
C CYS A 218 5.63 -31.99 8.66
N MET A 219 4.72 -31.02 8.71
CA MET A 219 4.31 -30.43 10.02
C MET A 219 2.82 -30.49 10.37
N LYS A 220 2.19 -31.68 10.31
CA LYS A 220 0.93 -31.96 11.02
C LYS A 220 1.07 -32.00 12.55
N THR A 221 2.29 -31.86 13.08
CA THR A 221 2.60 -31.85 14.52
C THR A 221 3.41 -30.61 14.89
N ALA A 222 2.93 -29.88 15.91
CA ALA A 222 3.60 -28.77 16.61
C ALA A 222 4.29 -27.74 15.69
N CYS A 223 3.48 -26.88 15.07
CA CYS A 223 3.99 -25.89 14.14
C CYS A 223 4.82 -24.80 14.85
N ALA A 224 6.08 -24.65 14.46
CA ALA A 224 6.89 -23.46 14.75
C ALA A 224 6.30 -22.15 14.15
N MET A 225 5.20 -22.22 13.39
CA MET A 225 4.45 -21.06 12.92
C MET A 225 3.86 -20.20 14.03
N GLN A 226 3.45 -20.76 15.18
CA GLN A 226 3.03 -19.94 16.32
C GLN A 226 4.13 -18.96 16.73
N HIS A 227 5.39 -19.38 16.64
CA HIS A 227 6.51 -18.62 17.16
C HIS A 227 7.10 -17.63 16.16
N ARG A 228 7.02 -17.89 14.85
CA ARG A 228 7.46 -16.96 13.79
C ARG A 228 6.32 -16.04 13.35
N TYR A 229 5.19 -16.57 12.90
CA TYR A 229 4.12 -15.74 12.32
C TYR A 229 3.41 -14.89 13.38
N CYS A 230 3.00 -15.46 14.52
CA CYS A 230 2.33 -14.68 15.56
C CYS A 230 3.28 -13.70 16.28
N LYS A 231 4.60 -13.90 16.20
CA LYS A 231 5.58 -13.00 16.83
C LYS A 231 6.27 -12.00 15.90
N THR A 232 6.29 -12.19 14.59
CA THR A 232 7.02 -11.27 13.70
C THR A 232 6.16 -10.67 12.60
N ALA A 233 5.14 -11.37 12.09
CA ALA A 233 4.34 -10.83 10.99
C ALA A 233 3.46 -9.67 11.45
N ILE A 234 3.43 -8.59 10.67
CA ILE A 234 2.56 -7.44 10.92
C ILE A 234 1.73 -7.18 9.65
N PHE A 235 0.41 -7.34 9.76
CA PHE A 235 -0.51 -7.19 8.62
C PHE A 235 -0.90 -5.75 8.44
N ILE A 236 -0.67 -5.21 7.25
CA ILE A 236 -0.97 -3.83 6.93
C ILE A 236 -2.21 -3.79 6.06
N ASP A 237 -3.26 -3.24 6.66
CA ASP A 237 -4.58 -3.09 6.08
C ASP A 237 -4.93 -1.61 5.95
N ASP A 238 -5.88 -1.33 5.07
CA ASP A 238 -6.42 -0.03 4.71
C ASP A 238 -7.94 0.02 4.90
N THR A 239 -8.54 -1.02 5.50
CA THR A 239 -9.99 -1.10 5.69
C THR A 239 -10.47 -0.18 6.81
N ILE A 240 -10.64 1.10 6.47
CA ILE A 240 -11.10 2.17 7.36
C ILE A 240 -12.44 1.87 8.08
N HIS A 241 -13.30 0.95 7.61
CA HIS A 241 -14.65 0.80 8.19
C HIS A 241 -15.23 -0.62 8.31
N THR A 242 -14.62 -1.67 7.75
CA THR A 242 -15.29 -2.97 7.69
C THR A 242 -14.50 -4.14 8.25
N GLY A 243 -13.17 -3.99 8.40
CA GLY A 243 -12.30 -5.09 8.82
C GLY A 243 -12.40 -6.34 7.92
N LYS A 244 -13.03 -6.25 6.74
CA LYS A 244 -13.36 -7.41 5.91
C LYS A 244 -12.11 -8.16 5.46
N THR A 245 -11.09 -7.42 5.03
CA THR A 245 -9.80 -7.98 4.59
C THR A 245 -9.10 -8.70 5.76
N ALA A 246 -8.92 -8.02 6.90
CA ALA A 246 -8.38 -8.63 8.11
C ALA A 246 -9.20 -9.84 8.61
N ASN A 247 -10.53 -9.81 8.50
CA ASN A 247 -11.39 -10.92 8.92
C ASN A 247 -11.26 -12.13 8.00
N LYS A 248 -11.13 -11.93 6.68
CA LYS A 248 -10.82 -13.03 5.74
C LYS A 248 -9.50 -13.70 6.12
N LEU A 249 -8.47 -12.89 6.41
CA LEU A 249 -7.17 -13.36 6.87
C LEU A 249 -7.29 -14.19 8.15
N ARG A 250 -7.96 -13.66 9.18
CA ARG A 250 -8.22 -14.38 10.44
C ARG A 250 -8.97 -15.68 10.22
N SER A 251 -9.99 -15.67 9.36
CA SER A 251 -10.79 -16.85 9.04
C SER A 251 -9.93 -17.94 8.43
N PHE A 252 -9.12 -17.62 7.41
CA PHE A 252 -8.20 -18.56 6.79
C PHE A 252 -7.22 -19.17 7.81
N TRP A 253 -6.57 -18.33 8.62
CA TRP A 253 -5.59 -18.84 9.60
C TRP A 253 -6.24 -19.72 10.68
N MET A 254 -7.47 -19.38 11.08
CA MET A 254 -8.23 -20.16 12.05
C MET A 254 -8.74 -21.48 11.45
N SER A 255 -9.30 -21.47 10.23
CA SER A 255 -9.84 -22.68 9.59
C SER A 255 -8.75 -23.68 9.24
N ASP A 256 -7.67 -23.19 8.62
CA ASP A 256 -6.69 -24.07 7.98
C ASP A 256 -5.59 -24.50 8.96
N TYR A 257 -5.37 -23.70 10.01
CA TYR A 257 -4.27 -23.92 10.95
C TYR A 257 -4.67 -23.89 12.44
N GLY A 258 -5.93 -23.55 12.77
CA GLY A 258 -6.35 -23.37 14.16
C GLY A 258 -5.64 -22.20 14.86
N LEU A 259 -5.13 -21.22 14.10
CA LEU A 259 -4.34 -20.10 14.61
C LEU A 259 -5.16 -18.82 14.65
N GLN A 260 -5.17 -18.18 15.82
CA GLN A 260 -5.73 -16.84 15.97
C GLN A 260 -4.64 -15.79 15.75
N ILE A 261 -4.87 -14.89 14.79
CA ILE A 261 -4.00 -13.72 14.58
C ILE A 261 -4.37 -12.66 15.62
N PRO A 262 -3.44 -12.25 16.51
CA PRO A 262 -3.73 -11.22 17.51
C PRO A 262 -4.03 -9.87 16.85
N ASP A 263 -4.96 -9.10 17.42
CA ASP A 263 -5.29 -7.74 16.96
C ASP A 263 -4.07 -6.82 16.97
N SER A 264 -3.16 -7.03 17.93
CA SER A 264 -1.88 -6.33 18.02
C SER A 264 -0.90 -6.62 16.87
N ARG A 265 -1.23 -7.54 15.96
CA ARG A 265 -0.48 -7.82 14.72
C ARG A 265 -1.13 -7.24 13.48
N ILE A 266 -2.34 -6.71 13.58
CA ILE A 266 -3.00 -6.03 12.47
C ILE A 266 -2.79 -4.52 12.68
N ARG A 267 -2.17 -3.87 11.70
CA ARG A 267 -1.99 -2.43 11.63
C ARG A 267 -2.92 -1.92 10.54
N VAL A 268 -3.95 -1.22 10.97
CA VAL A 268 -4.91 -0.58 10.08
C VAL A 268 -4.67 0.91 10.16
N LEU A 269 -4.63 1.59 9.01
CA LEU A 269 -4.92 3.03 9.00
C LEU A 269 -6.44 3.17 9.08
N THR A 270 -6.97 3.31 10.30
CA THR A 270 -8.39 3.63 10.53
C THR A 270 -8.57 5.14 10.59
N ASP A 271 -9.51 5.65 9.80
CA ASP A 271 -10.12 7.00 9.83
C ASP A 271 -9.20 8.17 10.24
N LEU A 272 -8.72 8.89 9.22
CA LEU A 272 -7.77 10.01 9.37
C LEU A 272 -8.42 11.34 9.74
N ARG A 273 -9.68 11.32 10.22
CA ARG A 273 -10.37 12.51 10.72
C ARG A 273 -10.01 12.85 12.17
N GLU A 274 -9.37 11.94 12.89
CA GLU A 274 -9.07 12.10 14.34
C GLU A 274 -7.62 12.47 14.67
N ASN A 275 -6.84 12.99 13.70
CA ASN A 275 -5.58 13.67 13.97
C ASN A 275 -5.55 15.05 13.30
#